data_AF-A0A7X9ZTJ2-F1
#
_entry.id   AF-A0A7X9ZTJ2-F1
#
_cell.length_a   1.000
_cell.length_b   1.000
_cell.length_c   1.000
_cell.angle_alpha   90.00
_cell.angle_beta   90.00
_cell.angle_gamma   90.00
#
_symmetry.space_group_name_H-M   'P 1'
#
loop_
_entity.id
_entity.type
_entity.pdbx_description
1 polymer ?
#
loop_
_entity_poly.entity_id
_entity_poly.type
_entity_poly.pdbx_seq_one_letter_code
_entity_poly.pdbx_strand_id
1 'polypeptide(L)'
;MTDIENALARLRALPVDPRLNAIDAAVLDGLNQQLAGDRSSGRLFVTAAAVALVTGILGSSFPGEPATAATTAFPFGAPAALAPSTLLAGVQ
;
A
#
# COMPACT_ATOMS: atom_id res chain seq x y z
N MET A 1 2.63 34.93 -40.18
CA MET A 1 2.42 33.60 -39.55
C MET A 1 3.70 32.81 -39.71
N THR A 2 4.18 32.25 -38.62
CA THR A 2 5.47 31.55 -38.44
C THR A 2 5.46 30.18 -39.11
N ASP A 3 6.61 29.71 -39.61
CA ASP A 3 6.75 28.39 -40.22
C ASP A 3 6.33 27.23 -39.29
N ILE A 4 6.50 27.43 -37.98
CA ILE A 4 6.07 26.50 -36.93
C ILE A 4 4.55 26.29 -36.99
N GLU A 5 3.78 27.35 -37.24
CA GLU A 5 2.31 27.28 -37.24
C GLU A 5 1.82 26.54 -38.48
N ASN A 6 2.52 26.68 -39.60
CA ASN A 6 2.30 25.88 -40.80
C ASN A 6 2.70 24.40 -40.61
N ALA A 7 3.81 24.14 -39.92
CA ALA A 7 4.25 22.77 -39.61
C ALA A 7 3.25 22.06 -38.69
N LEU A 8 2.76 22.73 -37.65
CA LEU A 8 1.74 22.22 -36.73
C LEU A 8 0.38 22.05 -37.42
N ALA A 9 -0.01 22.96 -38.32
CA ALA A 9 -1.22 22.83 -39.12
C ALA A 9 -1.17 21.61 -40.05
N ARG A 10 -0.01 21.34 -40.68
CA ARG A 10 0.21 20.12 -41.46
C ARG A 10 0.15 18.86 -40.61
N LEU A 11 0.76 18.89 -39.42
CA LEU A 11 0.78 17.74 -38.53
C LEU A 11 -0.63 17.39 -38.03
N ARG A 12 -1.46 18.41 -37.76
CA ARG A 12 -2.90 18.25 -37.44
C ARG A 12 -3.70 17.66 -38.60
N ALA A 13 -3.36 18.00 -39.84
CA ALA A 13 -4.07 17.53 -41.02
C ALA A 13 -3.72 16.09 -41.42
N LEU A 14 -2.69 15.49 -40.80
CA LEU A 14 -2.35 14.10 -41.05
C LEU A 14 -3.44 13.17 -40.48
N PRO A 15 -3.85 12.14 -41.24
CA PRO A 15 -4.79 11.15 -40.74
C PRO A 15 -4.17 10.39 -39.57
N VAL A 16 -4.99 10.13 -38.55
CA VAL A 16 -4.60 9.30 -37.41
C VAL A 16 -4.34 7.87 -37.90
N ASP A 17 -3.22 7.29 -37.49
CA ASP A 17 -2.86 5.91 -37.86
C ASP A 17 -3.95 4.93 -37.34
N PRO A 18 -4.56 4.09 -38.18
CA PRO A 18 -5.57 3.12 -37.78
C PRO A 18 -5.13 2.19 -36.64
N ARG A 19 -3.82 1.96 -36.49
CA ARG A 19 -3.26 1.13 -35.41
C ARG A 19 -3.50 1.73 -34.03
N LEU A 20 -3.60 3.05 -33.90
CA LEU A 20 -3.91 3.72 -32.62
C LEU A 20 -5.26 3.27 -32.07
N ASN A 21 -6.24 3.01 -32.95
CA ASN A 21 -7.57 2.55 -32.56
C ASN A 21 -7.57 1.13 -31.97
N ALA A 22 -6.52 0.33 -32.26
CA ALA A 22 -6.36 -1.02 -31.74
C ALA A 22 -5.48 -1.08 -30.48
N ILE A 23 -4.84 0.03 -30.08
CA ILE A 23 -3.94 0.05 -28.92
C ILE A 23 -4.68 -0.29 -27.64
N ASP A 24 -5.86 0.28 -27.41
CA ASP A 24 -6.63 0.02 -26.18
C ASP A 24 -6.93 -1.47 -26.00
N ALA A 25 -7.36 -2.13 -27.07
CA ALA A 25 -7.62 -3.56 -27.07
C ALA A 25 -6.33 -4.37 -26.82
N ALA A 26 -5.22 -3.99 -27.45
CA ALA A 26 -3.93 -4.66 -27.27
C ALA A 26 -3.37 -4.51 -25.85
N VAL A 27 -3.54 -3.33 -25.22
CA VAL A 27 -3.12 -3.07 -23.84
C VAL A 27 -3.96 -3.88 -22.86
N LEU A 28 -5.29 -3.86 -23.01
CA LEU A 28 -6.20 -4.63 -22.15
C LEU A 28 -5.95 -6.14 -22.27
N ASP A 29 -5.69 -6.63 -23.48
CA ASP A 29 -5.39 -8.05 -23.69
C ASP A 29 -4.04 -8.45 -23.05
N GLY A 30 -3.02 -7.60 -23.19
CA GLY A 30 -1.73 -7.78 -22.52
C GLY A 30 -1.85 -7.83 -20.99
N LEU A 31 -2.64 -6.92 -20.40
CA LEU A 31 -2.92 -6.93 -18.96
C LEU A 31 -3.65 -8.20 -18.52
N ASN A 32 -4.65 -8.65 -19.29
CA ASN A 32 -5.38 -9.88 -18.98
C ASN A 32 -4.48 -11.12 -19.06
N GLN A 33 -3.56 -11.18 -20.03
CA GLN A 33 -2.57 -12.26 -20.11
C GLN A 33 -1.61 -12.26 -18.92
N GLN A 34 -1.16 -11.09 -18.47
CA GLN A 34 -0.29 -10.97 -17.30
C GLN A 34 -1.02 -11.37 -16.00
N LEU A 35 -2.27 -10.94 -15.83
CA LEU A 35 -3.12 -11.35 -14.71
C LEU A 35 -3.48 -12.84 -14.77
N ALA A 36 -3.59 -13.42 -15.97
CA ALA A 36 -3.85 -14.84 -16.15
C ALA A 36 -2.69 -15.73 -15.71
N GLY A 37 -1.45 -15.29 -15.92
CA GLY A 37 -0.24 -15.98 -15.45
C GLY A 37 -0.17 -16.12 -13.92
N ASP A 38 -0.73 -15.15 -13.19
CA ASP A 38 -0.78 -15.14 -11.72
C ASP A 38 -2.00 -15.90 -11.12
N ARG A 39 -2.89 -16.47 -11.95
CA ARG A 39 -4.09 -17.18 -11.45
C ARG A 39 -3.79 -18.43 -10.61
N SER A 40 -2.57 -18.98 -10.71
CA SER A 40 -2.09 -20.02 -9.79
C SER A 40 -2.20 -19.56 -8.32
N SER A 41 -1.87 -18.29 -8.05
CA SER A 41 -1.96 -17.67 -6.73
C SER A 41 -3.39 -17.28 -6.33
N GLY A 42 -4.31 -17.16 -7.29
CA GLY A 42 -5.70 -16.78 -7.02
C GLY A 42 -6.44 -17.76 -6.12
N ARG A 43 -6.24 -19.08 -6.33
CA ARG A 43 -6.87 -20.10 -5.47
C ARG A 43 -6.27 -20.11 -4.06
N LEU A 44 -4.96 -19.89 -3.95
CA LEU A 44 -4.28 -19.78 -2.65
C LEU A 44 -4.71 -18.53 -1.88
N PHE A 45 -4.86 -17.40 -2.58
CA PHE A 45 -5.36 -16.15 -1.98
C PHE A 45 -6.79 -16.30 -1.47
N VAL A 46 -7.69 -16.90 -2.25
CA VAL A 46 -9.07 -17.16 -1.82
C VAL A 46 -9.09 -18.06 -0.58
N THR A 47 -8.28 -19.11 -0.55
CA THR A 47 -8.18 -19.97 0.63
C THR A 47 -7.61 -19.23 1.85
N ALA A 48 -6.56 -18.42 1.66
CA ALA A 48 -5.96 -17.64 2.73
C ALA A 48 -6.94 -16.60 3.28
N ALA A 49 -7.67 -15.91 2.40
CA ALA A 49 -8.70 -14.94 2.77
C ALA A 49 -9.84 -15.61 3.55
N ALA A 50 -10.30 -16.78 3.11
CA ALA A 50 -11.33 -17.55 3.83
C ALA A 50 -10.85 -17.99 5.21
N VAL A 51 -9.63 -18.53 5.31
CA VAL A 51 -9.03 -18.95 6.59
C VAL A 51 -8.86 -17.76 7.53
N ALA A 52 -8.33 -16.64 7.04
CA ALA A 52 -8.17 -15.42 7.82
C ALA A 52 -9.51 -14.89 8.33
N LEU A 53 -10.55 -14.90 7.49
CA LEU A 53 -11.90 -14.45 7.87
C LEU A 53 -12.50 -15.34 8.96
N VAL A 54 -12.44 -16.66 8.79
CA VAL A 54 -12.92 -17.63 9.80
C VAL A 54 -12.16 -17.47 11.11
N THR A 55 -10.84 -17.30 11.04
CA THR A 55 -9.98 -17.13 12.22
C THR A 55 -10.30 -15.81 12.94
N GLY A 56 -10.51 -14.72 12.20
CA GLY A 56 -10.90 -13.42 12.76
C GLY A 56 -12.27 -13.46 13.44
N ILE A 57 -13.25 -14.13 12.84
CA ILE A 57 -14.59 -14.32 13.43
C ILE A 57 -14.49 -15.13 14.72
N LEU A 58 -13.82 -16.30 14.68
CA LEU A 58 -13.62 -17.16 15.85
C LEU A 58 -12.88 -16.43 16.97
N GLY A 59 -11.82 -15.69 16.64
CA GLY A 59 -11.03 -14.91 17.60
C GLY A 59 -11.78 -13.73 18.21
N SER A 60 -12.71 -13.10 17.48
CA SER A 60 -13.49 -11.95 17.97
C SER A 60 -14.43 -12.28 19.13
N SER A 61 -14.87 -13.53 19.22
CA SER A 61 -15.80 -14.02 20.26
C SER A 61 -15.11 -14.44 21.56
N PHE A 62 -13.78 -14.56 21.59
CA PHE A 62 -13.06 -14.79 22.84
C PHE A 62 -12.77 -13.44 23.49
N PRO A 63 -13.35 -13.12 24.66
CA PRO A 63 -12.90 -11.96 25.42
C PRO A 63 -11.44 -12.20 25.78
N GLY A 64 -10.54 -11.42 25.19
CA GLY A 64 -9.14 -11.45 25.56
C GLY A 64 -9.01 -11.14 27.05
N GLU A 65 -8.17 -11.90 27.76
CA GLU A 65 -7.71 -11.54 29.11
C GLU A 65 -7.37 -10.04 29.08
N PRO A 66 -7.92 -9.20 29.98
CA PRO A 66 -7.59 -7.79 30.01
C PRO A 66 -6.07 -7.70 30.04
N ALA A 67 -5.50 -7.08 29.00
CA ALA A 67 -4.07 -6.89 28.90
C ALA A 67 -3.65 -6.04 30.10
N THR A 68 -3.21 -6.71 31.17
CA THR A 68 -2.54 -6.06 32.28
C THR A 68 -1.25 -5.58 31.70
N ALA A 69 -1.22 -4.29 31.32
CA ALA A 69 0.02 -3.61 31.05
C ALA A 69 0.95 -3.93 32.22
N ALA A 70 2.07 -4.61 31.94
CA ALA A 70 3.06 -4.86 32.96
C ALA A 70 3.39 -3.52 33.60
N THR A 71 3.11 -3.36 34.89
CA THR A 71 3.34 -2.11 35.64
C THR A 71 4.82 -1.69 35.54
N THR A 72 5.69 -2.63 35.22
CA THR A 72 7.10 -2.42 34.94
C THR A 72 7.35 -2.27 33.44
N ALA A 73 7.06 -1.10 32.88
CA ALA A 73 7.50 -0.68 31.55
C ALA A 73 9.03 -0.43 31.47
N PHE A 74 9.82 -0.86 32.45
CA PHE A 74 11.25 -0.62 32.54
C PHE A 74 12.01 -1.84 33.08
N PRO A 75 12.46 -2.78 32.22
CA PRO A 75 13.27 -3.92 32.65
C PRO A 75 14.65 -3.52 33.24
N PHE A 76 15.01 -2.25 33.21
CA PHE A 76 16.22 -1.69 33.83
C PHE A 76 15.94 -0.64 34.92
N GLY A 77 14.72 -0.63 35.48
CA GLY A 77 14.30 0.33 36.51
C GLY A 77 13.68 1.59 35.92
N ALA A 78 12.62 2.10 36.57
CA ALA A 78 12.04 3.38 36.18
C ALA A 78 13.13 4.46 36.17
N PRO A 79 13.20 5.34 35.15
CA PRO A 79 14.15 6.44 35.16
C PRO A 79 13.81 7.36 36.33
N ALA A 80 14.57 7.24 37.42
CA ALA A 80 14.39 8.01 38.66
C ALA A 80 14.69 9.52 38.52
N ALA A 81 14.80 10.06 37.30
CA ALA A 81 15.31 11.42 37.10
C ALA A 81 14.98 12.06 35.74
N LEU A 82 13.78 11.87 35.17
CA LEU A 82 13.42 12.54 33.91
C LEU A 82 12.63 13.86 34.08
N ALA A 83 12.59 14.46 35.28
CA ALA A 83 12.25 15.87 35.38
C ALA A 83 13.51 16.71 35.08
N PRO A 84 13.50 17.59 34.05
CA PRO A 84 14.64 18.41 33.67
C PRO A 84 15.20 19.30 34.82
N SER A 85 14.40 19.53 35.87
CA SER A 85 14.78 20.30 37.04
C SER A 85 15.84 19.63 37.93
N THR A 86 15.99 18.29 37.87
CA THR A 86 16.97 17.57 38.69
C THR A 86 18.41 17.75 38.17
N LEU A 87 18.59 18.09 36.90
CA LEU A 87 19.89 18.52 36.36
C LEU A 87 20.30 19.91 36.84
N LEU A 88 19.34 20.79 37.16
CA LEU A 88 19.62 22.14 37.65
C LEU A 88 19.96 22.17 39.16
N ALA A 89 19.43 21.23 39.93
CA ALA A 89 19.66 21.11 41.37
C ALA A 89 20.95 20.32 41.73
N GLY A 90 21.60 19.69 40.75
CA GLY A 90 22.83 18.90 40.94
C GLY A 90 24.14 19.70 40.95
N VAL A 91 24.07 21.04 40.90
CA VAL A 91 25.21 21.92 41.21
C VAL A 91 24.95 22.53 42.58
N GLN A 92 25.25 21.77 43.63
CA GLN A 92 25.67 22.23 44.96
C GLN A 92 26.21 21.06 45.77
#